data_AF-A0A6G3XUQ8-F1
#
_entry.id   AF-A0A6G3XUQ8-F1
#
_cell.length_a   1.000
_cell.length_b   1.000
_cell.length_c   1.000
_cell.angle_alpha   90.00
_cell.angle_beta   90.00
_cell.angle_gamma   90.00
#
_symmetry.space_group_name_H-M   'P 1'
#
loop_
_entity.id
_entity.type
_entity.pdbx_description
1 polymer ?
#
loop_
_entity_poly.entity_id
_entity_poly.type
_entity_poly.pdbx_seq_one_letter_code
_entity_poly.pdbx_strand_id
1 'polypeptide(L)'
;GVDALVIAAINGEALSNVLQQAADADIPVISYDRLILGSPHVDYYASFDNEKVGELQAGYIVDKLALKEQPDKGPFNIELFAGSNDDNNTKYFFNGAMK
;
A
#
# COMPACT_ATOMS: atom_id res chain seq x y z
N GLY A 1 20.49 -22.51 0.30
CA GLY A 1 19.50 -21.55 -0.22
C GLY A 1 20.14 -20.18 -0.29
N VAL A 2 19.33 -19.14 -0.52
CA VAL A 2 19.67 -17.77 -0.12
C VAL A 2 19.50 -17.61 1.39
N ASP A 3 20.05 -16.56 1.99
CA ASP A 3 19.93 -16.30 3.44
C ASP A 3 18.57 -15.69 3.82
N ALA A 4 17.90 -14.99 2.89
CA ALA A 4 16.58 -14.39 3.07
C ALA A 4 15.92 -14.08 1.71
N LEU A 5 14.60 -13.94 1.70
CA LEU A 5 13.83 -13.43 0.56
C LEU A 5 13.22 -12.06 0.91
N VAL A 6 13.45 -11.08 0.04
CA VAL A 6 12.78 -9.76 0.11
C VAL A 6 11.93 -9.61 -1.14
N ILE A 7 10.60 -9.53 -0.97
CA ILE A 7 9.65 -9.68 -2.07
C ILE A 7 8.74 -8.46 -2.16
N ALA A 8 8.82 -7.75 -3.30
CA ALA A 8 7.81 -6.80 -3.74
C ALA A 8 6.86 -7.50 -4.73
N ALA A 9 5.77 -8.07 -4.23
CA ALA A 9 4.90 -8.92 -5.01
C ALA A 9 4.01 -8.14 -5.99
N ILE A 10 3.86 -8.64 -7.23
CA ILE A 10 2.87 -8.12 -8.17
C ILE A 10 1.47 -8.59 -7.77
N ASN A 11 1.33 -9.90 -7.49
CA ASN A 11 0.15 -10.54 -6.93
C ASN A 11 0.61 -11.48 -5.79
N GLY A 12 0.27 -11.13 -4.55
CA GLY A 12 0.68 -11.89 -3.36
C GLY A 12 0.05 -13.29 -3.25
N GLU A 13 -1.17 -13.47 -3.77
CA GLU A 13 -1.90 -14.74 -3.67
C GLU A 13 -1.25 -15.86 -4.51
N ALA A 14 -0.51 -15.49 -5.55
CA ALA A 14 0.19 -16.43 -6.41
C ALA A 14 1.44 -17.06 -5.76
N LEU A 15 1.87 -16.56 -4.59
CA LEU A 15 3.15 -16.94 -3.98
C LEU A 15 3.04 -18.08 -2.95
N SER A 16 1.85 -18.59 -2.65
CA SER A 16 1.64 -19.57 -1.55
C SER A 16 2.60 -20.77 -1.59
N ASN A 17 2.76 -21.42 -2.74
CA ASN A 17 3.61 -22.60 -2.86
C ASN A 17 5.10 -22.29 -2.68
N VAL A 18 5.57 -21.15 -3.21
CA VAL A 18 7.00 -20.77 -3.10
C VAL A 18 7.34 -20.28 -1.69
N LEU A 19 6.38 -19.67 -1.00
CA LEU A 19 6.54 -19.27 0.39
C LEU A 19 6.56 -20.47 1.34
N GLN A 20 5.75 -21.50 1.07
CA GLN A 20 5.86 -22.77 1.79
C GLN A 20 7.24 -23.40 1.60
N GLN A 21 7.77 -23.43 0.38
CA GLN A 21 9.11 -23.96 0.12
C GLN A 21 10.22 -23.17 0.83
N ALA A 22 10.07 -21.85 0.93
CA ALA A 22 10.99 -21.01 1.69
C ALA A 22 10.93 -21.34 3.19
N ALA A 23 9.73 -21.48 3.73
CA ALA A 23 9.53 -21.90 5.12
C ALA A 23 10.10 -23.30 5.41
N ASP A 24 9.88 -24.27 4.53
CA ASP A 24 10.41 -25.63 4.65
C ASP A 24 11.95 -25.67 4.60
N ALA A 25 12.57 -24.65 4.03
CA ALA A 25 14.02 -24.48 3.93
C ALA A 25 14.60 -23.55 5.01
N ASP A 26 13.80 -23.14 6.00
CA ASP A 26 14.17 -22.17 7.05
C ASP A 26 14.69 -20.83 6.49
N ILE A 27 14.17 -20.39 5.35
CA ILE A 27 14.53 -19.12 4.71
C ILE A 27 13.51 -18.04 5.12
N PRO A 28 13.93 -16.99 5.85
CA PRO A 28 13.02 -15.92 6.26
C PRO A 28 12.55 -15.08 5.08
N VAL A 29 11.31 -14.63 5.15
CA VAL A 29 10.64 -13.83 4.11
C VAL A 29 10.23 -12.46 4.66
N ILE A 30 10.69 -11.42 3.97
CA ILE A 30 10.28 -10.03 4.18
C ILE A 30 9.44 -9.60 2.98
N SER A 31 8.18 -9.28 3.23
CA SER A 31 7.34 -8.58 2.27
C SER A 31 7.76 -7.10 2.25
N TYR A 32 8.02 -6.56 1.05
CA TYR A 32 8.54 -5.21 0.88
C TYR A 32 7.63 -4.37 0.01
N ASP A 33 7.27 -3.19 0.52
CA ASP A 33 6.32 -2.22 -0.05
C ASP A 33 4.90 -2.77 -0.15
N ARG A 34 4.67 -3.92 -0.80
CA ARG A 34 3.37 -4.55 -0.97
C ARG A 34 3.23 -5.76 -0.06
N LEU A 35 2.25 -5.70 0.84
CA LEU A 35 1.94 -6.76 1.78
C LEU A 35 1.44 -8.00 1.04
N ILE A 36 2.12 -9.12 1.25
CA ILE A 36 1.65 -10.43 0.80
C ILE A 36 0.60 -10.94 1.79
N LEU A 37 -0.62 -11.13 1.31
CA LEU A 37 -1.75 -11.62 2.11
C LEU A 37 -1.96 -13.13 1.88
N GLY A 38 -2.62 -13.78 2.84
CA GLY A 38 -3.09 -15.17 2.68
C GLY A 38 -2.02 -16.25 2.85
N SER A 39 -0.79 -15.90 3.24
CA SER A 39 0.26 -16.85 3.58
C SER A 39 0.74 -16.62 5.02
N PRO A 40 0.85 -17.67 5.86
CA PRO A 40 1.47 -17.55 7.18
C PRO A 40 3.00 -17.50 7.10
N HIS A 41 3.59 -17.69 5.92
CA HIS A 41 5.03 -17.79 5.69
C HIS A 41 5.65 -16.45 5.26
N VAL A 42 5.26 -15.38 5.96
CA VAL A 42 5.82 -14.03 5.83
C VAL A 42 6.19 -13.58 7.23
N ASP A 43 7.48 -13.43 7.49
CA ASP A 43 7.98 -13.14 8.84
C ASP A 43 7.90 -11.65 9.19
N TYR A 44 8.16 -10.80 8.20
CA TYR A 44 8.17 -9.35 8.38
C TYR A 44 7.58 -8.62 7.17
N TYR A 45 7.10 -7.41 7.42
CA TYR A 45 6.65 -6.47 6.39
C TYR A 45 7.34 -5.12 6.60
N ALA A 46 7.93 -4.58 5.53
CA ALA A 46 8.56 -3.27 5.52
C ALA A 46 7.95 -2.41 4.42
N SER A 47 7.39 -1.26 4.80
CA SER A 47 6.80 -0.28 3.90
C SER A 47 6.82 1.11 4.54
N PHE A 48 6.40 2.12 3.77
CA PHE A 48 5.98 3.40 4.29
C PHE A 48 4.61 3.34 4.97
N ASP A 49 4.28 4.40 5.70
CA ASP A 49 2.93 4.63 6.22
C ASP A 49 2.00 5.01 5.05
N ASN A 50 1.34 3.99 4.49
CA ASN A 50 0.52 4.14 3.30
C ASN A 50 -0.76 4.94 3.56
N GLU A 51 -1.30 4.94 4.78
CA GLU A 51 -2.41 5.85 5.09
C GLU A 51 -1.92 7.30 5.08
N LYS A 52 -0.74 7.57 5.67
CA LYS A 52 -0.18 8.92 5.70
C LYS A 52 0.11 9.46 4.30
N VAL A 53 0.54 8.60 3.37
CA VAL A 53 0.69 8.98 1.96
C VAL A 53 -0.62 9.52 1.38
N GLY A 54 -1.74 8.82 1.63
CA GLY A 54 -3.07 9.29 1.21
C GLY A 54 -3.47 10.63 1.81
N GLU A 55 -3.27 10.79 3.13
CA GLU A 55 -3.56 12.06 3.82
C GLU A 55 -2.76 13.22 3.24
N LEU A 56 -1.48 12.99 2.90
CA LEU A 56 -0.62 14.01 2.29
C LEU A 56 -1.08 14.38 0.87
N GLN A 57 -1.55 13.41 0.09
CA GLN A 57 -2.10 13.64 -1.25
C GLN A 57 -3.34 14.54 -1.20
N ALA A 58 -4.31 14.20 -0.36
CA ALA A 58 -5.52 15.01 -0.19
C ALA A 58 -5.22 16.37 0.43
N GLY A 59 -4.37 16.41 1.46
CA GLY A 59 -3.91 17.64 2.10
C GLY A 59 -3.33 18.63 1.09
N TYR A 60 -2.50 18.15 0.16
CA TYR A 60 -1.97 19.01 -0.90
C TYR A 60 -3.05 19.63 -1.79
N ILE A 61 -4.08 18.86 -2.18
CA ILE A 61 -5.20 19.37 -2.99
C ILE A 61 -6.00 20.42 -2.21
N VAL A 62 -6.33 20.12 -0.95
CA VAL A 62 -7.04 21.02 -0.04
C VAL A 62 -6.30 22.35 0.11
N ASP A 63 -4.99 22.29 0.36
CA ASP A 63 -4.14 23.46 0.55
C ASP A 63 -4.00 24.28 -0.74
N LYS A 64 -3.84 23.62 -1.90
CA LYS A 64 -3.69 24.31 -3.19
C LYS A 64 -4.96 24.98 -3.68
N LEU A 65 -6.12 24.40 -3.39
CA LEU A 65 -7.40 25.01 -3.69
C LEU A 65 -7.83 26.02 -2.60
N ALA A 66 -7.08 26.09 -1.48
CA ALA A 66 -7.35 26.93 -0.32
C ALA A 66 -8.76 26.69 0.24
N LEU A 67 -9.18 25.42 0.30
CA LEU A 67 -10.57 25.07 0.65
C LEU A 67 -10.92 25.41 2.10
N LYS A 68 -9.93 25.49 3.00
CA LYS A 68 -10.13 25.86 4.40
C LYS A 68 -10.16 27.36 4.59
N GLU A 69 -9.31 28.08 3.86
CA GLU A 69 -9.13 29.53 3.99
C GLU A 69 -10.17 30.31 3.17
N GLN A 70 -10.66 29.72 2.08
CA GLN A 70 -11.61 30.33 1.15
C GLN A 70 -12.79 29.37 0.89
N PRO A 71 -13.66 29.14 1.90
CA PRO A 71 -14.75 28.15 1.80
C PRO A 71 -15.78 28.48 0.71
N ASP A 72 -15.88 29.75 0.31
CA ASP A 72 -16.78 30.20 -0.76
C ASP A 72 -16.17 30.03 -2.16
N LYS A 73 -14.89 29.64 -2.26
CA LYS A 73 -14.21 29.43 -3.54
C LYS A 73 -14.58 28.05 -4.07
N GLY A 74 -15.52 28.02 -5.02
CA GLY A 74 -16.00 26.78 -5.62
C GLY A 74 -17.43 26.93 -6.20
N PRO A 75 -18.08 25.82 -6.57
CA PRO A 75 -17.63 24.43 -6.43
C PRO A 75 -16.49 24.06 -7.39
N PHE A 76 -15.67 23.11 -6.98
CA PHE A 76 -14.72 22.43 -7.86
C PHE A 76 -15.21 21.02 -8.15
N ASN A 77 -15.03 20.58 -9.39
CA ASN A 77 -15.24 19.18 -9.75
C ASN A 77 -13.92 18.43 -9.55
N ILE A 78 -13.99 17.23 -9.01
CA ILE A 78 -12.84 16.34 -8.83
C ILE A 78 -13.21 14.94 -9.29
N GLU A 79 -12.29 14.30 -9.99
CA GLU A 79 -12.35 12.88 -10.34
C GLU A 79 -11.26 12.15 -9.56
N LEU A 80 -11.63 11.06 -8.89
CA LEU A 80 -10.72 10.30 -8.04
C LEU A 80 -10.24 9.06 -8.76
N PHE A 81 -8.94 8.79 -8.65
CA PHE A 81 -8.30 7.60 -9.21
C PHE A 81 -7.64 6.81 -8.09
N ALA A 82 -7.74 5.48 -8.18
CA ALA A 82 -7.05 4.55 -7.32
C ALA A 82 -6.14 3.63 -8.15
N GLY A 83 -5.19 2.98 -7.49
CA GLY A 83 -4.32 1.98 -8.13
C GLY A 83 -5.00 0.62 -8.31
N SER A 84 -4.19 -0.41 -8.61
CA SER A 84 -4.66 -1.79 -8.76
C SER A 84 -5.34 -2.34 -7.52
N ASN A 85 -6.41 -3.13 -7.70
CA ASN A 85 -7.06 -3.87 -6.61
C ASN A 85 -6.18 -4.98 -6.01
N ASP A 86 -5.20 -5.46 -6.78
CA ASP A 86 -4.26 -6.52 -6.35
C ASP A 86 -3.09 -5.97 -5.52
N ASP A 87 -2.96 -4.64 -5.44
CA ASP A 87 -2.00 -3.96 -4.59
C ASP A 87 -2.71 -3.50 -3.31
N ASN A 88 -2.32 -4.09 -2.17
CA ASN A 88 -2.91 -3.78 -0.88
C ASN A 88 -2.74 -2.29 -0.51
N ASN A 89 -1.69 -1.62 -0.99
CA ASN A 89 -1.40 -0.23 -0.64
C ASN A 89 -2.43 0.75 -1.18
N THR A 90 -3.06 0.41 -2.30
CA THR A 90 -3.99 1.31 -3.01
C THR A 90 -5.22 1.64 -2.16
N LYS A 91 -5.68 0.68 -1.36
CA LYS A 91 -6.77 0.88 -0.39
C LYS A 91 -6.35 1.84 0.72
N TYR A 92 -5.13 1.73 1.23
CA TYR A 92 -4.62 2.63 2.26
C TYR A 92 -4.43 4.06 1.74
N PHE A 93 -3.90 4.21 0.52
CA PHE A 93 -3.78 5.53 -0.12
C PHE A 93 -5.14 6.19 -0.30
N PHE A 94 -6.09 5.46 -0.90
CA PHE A 94 -7.41 6.00 -1.18
C PHE A 94 -8.16 6.34 0.11
N ASN A 95 -8.15 5.44 1.10
CA ASN A 95 -8.82 5.69 2.38
C ASN A 95 -8.15 6.84 3.16
N GLY A 96 -6.82 6.91 3.17
CA GLY A 96 -6.08 8.00 3.79
C GLY A 96 -6.42 9.36 3.17
N ALA A 97 -6.62 9.42 1.85
CA ALA A 97 -7.03 10.63 1.15
C ALA A 97 -8.48 11.06 1.44
N MET A 98 -9.34 10.12 1.85
CA MET A 98 -10.77 10.37 2.10
C MET A 98 -11.12 10.58 3.59
N LYS A 99 -10.13 10.58 4.48
CA LYS A 99 -10.30 10.93 5.90
C LYS A 99 -10.46 12.44 6.09
#